data_AF-A0AAX1PHB5-F1
#
_entry.id   AF-A0AAX1PHB5-F1
#
_cell.length_a   1.000
_cell.length_b   1.000
_cell.length_c   1.000
_cell.angle_alpha   90.00
_cell.angle_beta   90.00
_cell.angle_gamma   90.00
#
_symmetry.space_group_name_H-M   'P 1'
#
loop_
_entity.id
_entity.type
_entity.pdbx_description
1 polymer ?
#
loop_
_entity_poly.entity_id
_entity_poly.type
_entity_poly.pdbx_seq_one_letter_code
_entity_poly.pdbx_strand_id
1 'polypeptide(L)'
;MDACRSINEMVFAMLFVVAVGLGPFAGVLALFIGTTGVLAKLFAEAVEAIEPGPVEGGRATSASTLQEVIYGVIPQVLPLWISYSLYHFESNVRSATVVGMVGAGGIGVMLWEAIRGFQFGQTCALLIVIILVVSMLDLLSQRLRKQFI
;
A
#
# COMPACT_ATOMS: atom_id res chain seq x y z
N MET A 1 -7.40 -4.55 18.72
CA MET A 1 -7.21 -3.29 17.96
C MET A 1 -7.70 -3.48 16.53
N ASP A 2 -8.82 -4.20 16.37
CA ASP A 2 -9.20 -4.84 15.10
C ASP A 2 -10.47 -4.23 14.48
N ALA A 3 -11.17 -3.38 15.24
CA ALA A 3 -12.32 -2.62 14.76
C ALA A 3 -11.92 -1.49 13.77
N CYS A 4 -10.75 -0.88 13.95
CA CYS A 4 -10.26 0.18 13.05
C CYS A 4 -9.56 -0.36 11.79
N ARG A 5 -9.25 -1.67 11.70
CA ARG A 5 -8.94 -2.35 10.42
C ARG A 5 -10.19 -2.60 9.57
N SER A 6 -11.39 -2.39 10.14
CA SER A 6 -12.66 -2.77 9.53
C SER A 6 -13.46 -1.60 8.94
N ILE A 7 -12.95 -0.36 8.97
CA ILE A 7 -13.40 0.66 8.01
C ILE A 7 -12.78 0.26 6.67
N ASN A 8 -13.49 -0.65 6.02
CA ASN A 8 -13.11 -1.32 4.79
C ASN A 8 -12.72 -0.28 3.74
N GLU A 9 -11.73 -0.58 2.91
CA GLU A 9 -11.39 0.23 1.72
C GLU A 9 -12.64 0.51 0.87
N MET A 10 -13.66 -0.36 0.94
CA MET A 10 -15.00 -0.12 0.41
C MET A 10 -15.72 1.11 0.96
N VAL A 11 -15.60 1.43 2.25
CA VAL A 11 -16.22 2.62 2.85
C VAL A 11 -15.61 3.89 2.25
N PHE A 12 -14.28 3.96 2.19
CA PHE A 12 -13.59 5.07 1.53
C PHE A 12 -13.88 5.11 0.03
N ALA A 13 -13.94 3.95 -0.63
CA ALA A 13 -14.31 3.87 -2.04
C ALA A 13 -15.71 4.42 -2.30
N MET A 14 -16.71 4.03 -1.52
CA MET A 14 -18.07 4.57 -1.63
C MET A 14 -18.11 6.07 -1.35
N LEU A 15 -17.40 6.55 -0.32
CA LEU A 15 -17.32 7.96 0.02
C LEU A 15 -16.73 8.77 -1.14
N PHE A 16 -15.62 8.33 -1.71
CA PHE A 16 -14.98 9.02 -2.84
C PHE A 16 -15.76 8.89 -4.14
N VAL A 17 -16.40 7.76 -4.41
CA VAL A 17 -17.29 7.62 -5.57
C VAL A 17 -18.43 8.64 -5.51
N VAL A 18 -18.99 8.89 -4.32
CA VAL A 18 -20.03 9.93 -4.14
C VAL A 18 -19.43 11.34 -4.25
N ALA A 19 -18.23 11.57 -3.70
CA ALA A 19 -17.64 12.90 -3.62
C ALA A 19 -17.04 13.40 -4.95
N VAL A 20 -16.33 12.54 -5.68
CA VAL A 20 -15.61 12.88 -6.94
C VAL A 20 -16.16 12.18 -8.18
N GLY A 21 -17.13 11.28 -8.02
CA GLY A 21 -17.74 10.53 -9.11
C GLY A 21 -17.11 9.15 -9.34
N LEU A 22 -17.72 8.39 -10.26
CA LEU A 22 -17.24 7.06 -10.67
C LEU A 22 -15.91 7.17 -11.42
N GLY A 23 -15.03 6.18 -11.21
CA GLY A 23 -13.80 6.04 -11.97
C GLY A 23 -12.53 5.84 -11.13
N PRO A 24 -11.38 5.66 -11.81
CA PRO A 24 -10.10 5.30 -11.18
C PRO A 24 -9.62 6.29 -10.13
N PHE A 25 -9.95 7.57 -10.29
CA PHE A 25 -9.54 8.62 -9.36
C PHE A 25 -10.13 8.41 -7.95
N ALA A 26 -11.40 8.02 -7.84
CA ALA A 26 -12.02 7.70 -6.56
C ALA A 26 -11.33 6.51 -5.88
N GLY A 27 -10.93 5.50 -6.64
CA GLY A 27 -10.20 4.33 -6.14
C GLY A 27 -8.81 4.69 -5.62
N VAL A 28 -8.07 5.52 -6.34
CA VAL A 28 -6.74 5.98 -5.91
C VAL A 28 -6.85 6.76 -4.61
N LEU A 29 -7.83 7.67 -4.47
CA LEU A 29 -8.04 8.41 -3.23
C LEU A 29 -8.43 7.51 -2.07
N ALA A 30 -9.31 6.53 -2.31
CA ALA A 30 -9.75 5.58 -1.30
C ALA A 30 -8.58 4.76 -0.74
N LEU A 31 -7.75 4.21 -1.63
CA LEU A 31 -6.57 3.46 -1.22
C LEU A 31 -5.52 4.37 -0.58
N PHE A 32 -5.27 5.56 -1.14
CA PHE A 32 -4.29 6.51 -0.63
C PHE A 32 -4.56 6.87 0.82
N ILE A 33 -5.79 7.26 1.16
CA ILE A 33 -6.14 7.63 2.54
C ILE A 33 -6.10 6.42 3.47
N GLY A 34 -6.64 5.27 3.02
CA GLY A 34 -6.62 4.04 3.81
C GLY A 34 -5.20 3.58 4.16
N THR A 35 -4.26 3.69 3.22
CA THR A 35 -2.87 3.28 3.41
C THR A 35 -2.03 4.31 4.16
N THR A 36 -2.21 5.61 3.88
CA THR A 36 -1.37 6.66 4.47
C THR A 36 -1.48 6.69 5.99
N GLY A 37 -2.67 6.49 6.56
CA GLY A 37 -2.84 6.46 8.02
C GLY A 37 -2.07 5.32 8.69
N VAL A 38 -2.05 4.14 8.06
CA VAL A 38 -1.32 2.97 8.57
C VAL A 38 0.19 3.15 8.41
N LEU A 39 0.64 3.60 7.22
CA LEU A 39 2.05 3.86 6.96
C LEU A 39 2.63 4.92 7.89
N ALA A 40 1.90 6.01 8.14
CA ALA A 40 2.36 7.07 9.03
C ALA A 40 2.66 6.53 10.44
N LYS A 41 1.79 5.66 10.96
CA LYS A 41 2.01 5.01 12.25
C LYS A 41 3.21 4.06 12.21
N LEU A 42 3.27 3.18 11.21
CA LEU A 42 4.36 2.20 11.08
C LEU A 42 5.72 2.88 10.89
N PHE A 43 5.77 3.99 10.15
CA PHE A 43 6.99 4.77 9.97
C PHE A 43 7.42 5.47 11.25
N ALA A 44 6.48 5.98 12.05
CA ALA A 44 6.78 6.55 13.36
C ALA A 44 7.33 5.49 14.33
N GLU A 45 6.67 4.33 14.43
CA GLU A 45 7.14 3.20 15.25
C GLU A 45 8.55 2.73 14.82
N ALA A 46 8.84 2.73 13.51
CA ALA A 46 10.17 2.43 12.98
C ALA A 46 11.24 3.40 13.49
N VAL A 47 10.90 4.69 13.56
CA VAL A 47 11.82 5.75 14.03
C VAL A 47 12.01 5.68 15.55
N GLU A 48 10.97 5.35 16.29
CA GLU A 48 11.04 5.19 17.76
C GLU A 48 11.87 3.95 18.17
N ALA A 49 11.97 2.95 17.30
CA ALA A 49 12.70 1.70 17.56
C ALA A 49 14.22 1.76 17.24
N ILE A 50 14.74 2.92 16.80
CA ILE A 50 16.14 3.10 16.42
C ILE A 50 17.08 2.98 17.63
N GLU A 51 18.27 2.38 17.43
CA GLU A 51 19.32 2.38 18.46
C GLU A 51 19.96 3.77 18.60
N PRO A 52 20.10 4.32 19.82
CA PRO A 52 20.65 5.66 20.02
C PRO A 52 22.17 5.75 19.77
N GLY A 53 22.90 4.63 19.78
CA GLY A 53 24.37 4.61 19.67
C GLY A 53 24.93 5.33 18.42
N PRO A 54 24.50 4.98 17.20
CA PRO A 54 24.95 5.65 15.96
C PRO A 54 24.62 7.16 15.93
N VAL A 55 23.52 7.55 16.56
CA VAL A 55 23.04 8.94 16.64
C VAL A 55 23.91 9.75 17.61
N GLU A 56 24.21 9.18 18.79
CA GLU A 56 25.08 9.79 19.80
C GLU A 56 26.56 9.88 19.35
N GLY A 57 27.04 8.89 18.59
CA GLY A 57 28.38 8.92 17.99
C GLY A 57 28.57 10.06 16.98
N GLY A 58 27.53 10.40 16.22
CA GLY A 58 27.53 11.58 15.34
C GLY A 58 27.64 12.90 16.13
N ARG A 59 26.89 13.01 17.24
CA ARG A 59 26.92 14.20 18.11
C ARG A 59 28.28 14.44 18.75
N ALA A 60 28.99 13.37 19.13
CA ALA A 60 30.34 13.47 19.69
C ALA A 60 31.37 14.09 18.70
N THR A 61 31.05 14.09 17.40
CA THR A 61 31.92 14.59 16.32
C THR A 61 31.53 16.00 15.86
N SER A 62 30.72 16.75 16.64
CA SER A 62 30.18 18.07 16.28
C SER A 62 29.32 18.09 15.00
N ALA A 63 28.68 16.97 14.67
CA ALA A 63 27.78 16.89 13.51
C ALA A 63 26.56 17.81 13.70
N SER A 64 26.11 18.43 12.61
CA SER A 64 24.85 19.21 12.63
C SER A 64 23.64 18.30 12.74
N THR A 65 22.51 18.81 13.26
CA THR A 65 21.26 18.04 13.43
C THR A 65 20.80 17.36 12.13
N LEU A 66 21.08 17.99 10.98
CA LEU A 66 20.76 17.44 9.66
C LEU A 66 21.63 16.23 9.29
N GLN A 67 22.92 16.26 9.65
CA GLN A 67 23.84 15.13 9.47
C GLN A 67 23.48 13.96 10.39
N GLU A 68 23.06 14.24 11.62
CA GLU A 68 22.58 13.23 12.56
C GLU A 68 21.37 12.46 12.02
N VAL A 69 20.41 13.17 11.40
CA VAL A 69 19.25 12.53 10.78
C VAL A 69 19.67 11.72 9.54
N ILE A 70 20.47 12.30 8.64
CA ILE A 70 20.82 11.66 7.36
C ILE A 70 21.70 10.43 7.55
N TYR A 71 22.65 10.47 8.48
CA TYR A 71 23.65 9.40 8.65
C TYR A 71 23.40 8.52 9.88
N GLY A 72 22.65 8.99 10.87
CA GLY A 72 22.30 8.22 12.07
C GLY A 72 20.93 7.55 11.95
N VAL A 73 19.89 8.31 11.58
CA VAL A 73 18.49 7.86 11.63
C VAL A 73 18.06 7.18 10.33
N ILE A 74 18.20 7.86 9.19
CA ILE A 74 17.69 7.39 7.89
C ILE A 74 18.21 5.98 7.53
N PRO A 75 19.52 5.65 7.64
CA PRO A 75 20.02 4.35 7.23
C PRO A 75 19.44 3.18 8.05
N GLN A 76 19.06 3.43 9.30
CA GLN A 76 18.48 2.41 10.18
C GLN A 76 17.00 2.14 9.86
N VAL A 77 16.22 3.18 9.52
CA VAL A 77 14.78 3.03 9.24
C VAL A 77 14.47 2.72 7.78
N LEU A 78 15.36 3.09 6.85
CA LEU A 78 15.12 2.96 5.42
C LEU A 78 14.76 1.52 4.97
N PRO A 79 15.44 0.45 5.43
CA PRO A 79 15.07 -0.91 5.07
C PRO A 79 13.64 -1.26 5.52
N LEU A 80 13.24 -0.81 6.72
CA LEU A 80 11.92 -1.04 7.27
C LEU A 80 10.84 -0.25 6.52
N TRP A 81 11.11 1.01 6.20
CA TRP A 81 10.20 1.86 5.41
C TRP A 81 9.96 1.30 4.02
N ILE A 82 11.02 0.82 3.34
CA ILE A 82 10.90 0.14 2.04
C ILE A 82 10.06 -1.12 2.18
N SER A 83 10.33 -1.92 3.21
CA SER A 83 9.62 -3.16 3.51
C SER A 83 8.12 -2.96 3.72
N TYR A 84 7.73 -1.95 4.52
CA TYR A 84 6.33 -1.60 4.74
C TYR A 84 5.66 -1.04 3.49
N SER A 85 6.37 -0.18 2.74
CA SER A 85 5.84 0.40 1.50
C SER A 85 5.55 -0.66 0.44
N LEU A 86 6.48 -1.60 0.23
CA LEU A 86 6.29 -2.73 -0.70
C LEU A 86 5.12 -3.62 -0.28
N TYR A 87 5.05 -4.00 1.00
CA TYR A 87 3.95 -4.81 1.51
C TYR A 87 2.58 -4.14 1.29
N HIS A 88 2.48 -2.85 1.60
CA HIS A 88 1.23 -2.12 1.40
C HIS A 88 0.92 -1.87 -0.07
N PHE A 89 1.94 -1.71 -0.91
CA PHE A 89 1.76 -1.61 -2.35
C PHE A 89 1.16 -2.91 -2.93
N GLU A 90 1.70 -4.07 -2.57
CA GLU A 90 1.15 -5.39 -2.95
C GLU A 90 -0.30 -5.54 -2.47
N SER A 91 -0.56 -5.20 -1.21
CA SER A 91 -1.89 -5.24 -0.62
C SER A 91 -2.85 -4.34 -1.39
N ASN A 92 -2.46 -3.10 -1.69
CA ASN A 92 -3.28 -2.13 -2.40
C ASN A 92 -3.62 -2.56 -3.81
N VAL A 93 -2.71 -3.23 -4.53
CA VAL A 93 -3.00 -3.77 -5.87
C VAL A 93 -4.11 -4.81 -5.81
N ARG A 94 -4.07 -5.70 -4.80
CA ARG A 94 -5.12 -6.70 -4.59
C ARG A 94 -6.45 -6.02 -4.25
N SER A 95 -6.42 -5.07 -3.32
CA SER A 95 -7.56 -4.27 -2.90
C SER A 95 -8.19 -3.46 -4.05
N ALA A 96 -7.38 -2.96 -4.99
CA ALA A 96 -7.85 -2.20 -6.14
C ALA A 96 -8.84 -2.97 -7.02
N THR A 97 -8.72 -4.30 -7.10
CA THR A 97 -9.68 -5.14 -7.85
C THR A 97 -11.05 -5.14 -7.17
N VAL A 98 -11.06 -5.23 -5.83
CA VAL A 98 -12.29 -5.22 -5.02
C VAL A 98 -12.94 -3.84 -5.03
N VAL A 99 -12.13 -2.80 -4.85
CA VAL A 99 -12.56 -1.39 -4.91
C VAL A 99 -13.08 -1.05 -6.32
N GLY A 100 -12.50 -1.61 -7.38
CA GLY A 100 -12.99 -1.44 -8.74
C GLY A 100 -14.42 -1.96 -8.95
N MET A 101 -14.80 -3.07 -8.30
CA MET A 101 -16.17 -3.61 -8.39
C MET A 101 -17.23 -2.65 -7.85
N VAL A 102 -16.89 -1.78 -6.88
CA VAL A 102 -17.83 -0.82 -6.29
C VAL A 102 -17.90 0.53 -7.05
N GLY A 103 -17.30 0.62 -8.24
CA GLY A 103 -17.39 1.81 -9.11
C GLY A 103 -16.14 2.68 -9.14
N ALA A 104 -15.06 2.23 -8.51
CA ALA A 104 -13.77 2.91 -8.53
C ALA A 104 -12.96 2.66 -9.82
N GLY A 105 -13.56 2.09 -10.86
CA GLY A 105 -12.92 1.89 -12.17
C GLY A 105 -12.00 0.67 -12.27
N GLY A 106 -11.39 0.51 -13.46
CA GLY A 106 -10.42 -0.55 -13.74
C GLY A 106 -11.02 -1.93 -13.98
N ILE A 107 -10.18 -2.97 -13.83
CA ILE A 107 -10.54 -4.38 -14.10
C ILE A 107 -11.68 -4.87 -13.20
N GLY A 108 -11.80 -4.35 -11.98
CA GLY A 108 -12.89 -4.70 -11.07
C GLY A 108 -14.27 -4.37 -11.65
N VAL A 109 -14.41 -3.29 -12.43
CA VAL A 109 -15.67 -2.94 -13.09
C VAL A 109 -16.02 -3.98 -14.15
N MET A 110 -15.06 -4.37 -14.99
CA MET A 110 -15.26 -5.40 -16.02
C MET A 110 -15.64 -6.75 -15.40
N LEU A 111 -15.01 -7.11 -14.28
CA LEU A 111 -15.32 -8.32 -13.53
C LEU A 111 -16.76 -8.27 -13.00
N TRP A 112 -17.16 -7.14 -12.40
CA TRP A 112 -18.51 -6.95 -11.90
C TRP A 112 -19.57 -7.02 -13.00
N GLU A 113 -19.31 -6.39 -14.15
CA GLU A 113 -20.19 -6.43 -15.32
C GLU A 113 -20.34 -7.84 -15.89
N ALA A 114 -19.25 -8.59 -16.04
CA ALA A 114 -19.27 -9.96 -16.54
C ALA A 114 -20.06 -10.90 -15.60
N ILE A 115 -19.89 -10.75 -14.28
CA ILE A 115 -20.65 -11.49 -13.27
C ILE A 115 -22.14 -11.13 -13.37
N ARG A 116 -22.48 -9.84 -13.41
CA ARG A 116 -23.88 -9.38 -13.46
C ARG A 116 -24.57 -9.74 -14.79
N GLY A 117 -23.81 -9.86 -15.88
CA GLY A 117 -24.27 -10.31 -17.18
C GLY A 117 -24.36 -11.83 -17.33
N PHE A 118 -24.08 -12.62 -16.27
CA PHE A 118 -24.01 -14.09 -16.30
C PHE A 118 -23.03 -14.64 -17.37
N GLN A 119 -22.01 -13.85 -17.72
CA GLN A 119 -21.01 -14.20 -18.73
C GLN A 119 -19.86 -14.99 -18.10
N PHE A 120 -20.15 -16.19 -17.60
CA PHE A 120 -19.18 -17.00 -16.83
C PHE A 120 -17.87 -17.26 -17.57
N GLY A 121 -17.90 -17.39 -18.91
CA GLY A 121 -16.68 -17.53 -19.71
C GLY A 121 -15.76 -16.31 -19.61
N GLN A 122 -16.31 -15.09 -19.69
CA GLN A 122 -15.55 -13.86 -19.52
C GLN A 122 -15.09 -13.67 -18.07
N THR A 123 -15.96 -14.00 -17.10
CA THR A 123 -15.61 -13.96 -15.68
C THR A 123 -14.40 -14.83 -15.37
N CYS A 124 -14.37 -16.08 -15.85
CA CYS A 124 -13.22 -16.98 -15.67
C CYS A 124 -11.95 -16.43 -16.31
N ALA A 125 -12.04 -15.87 -17.52
CA ALA A 125 -10.89 -15.25 -18.20
C ALA A 125 -10.33 -14.06 -17.40
N LEU A 126 -11.20 -13.16 -16.92
CA LEU A 126 -10.80 -12.03 -16.10
C LEU A 126 -10.17 -12.47 -14.77
N LEU A 127 -10.74 -13.48 -14.11
CA LEU A 127 -10.16 -14.03 -12.88
C LEU A 127 -8.75 -14.60 -13.10
N ILE A 128 -8.53 -15.34 -14.18
CA ILE A 128 -7.20 -15.85 -14.53
C ILE A 128 -6.21 -14.71 -14.74
N VAL A 129 -6.60 -13.66 -15.45
CA VAL A 129 -5.75 -12.47 -15.67
C VAL A 129 -5.42 -11.78 -14.35
N ILE A 130 -6.40 -11.56 -13.47
CA ILE A 130 -6.18 -10.96 -12.14
C ILE A 130 -5.19 -11.80 -11.34
N ILE A 131 -5.39 -13.12 -11.28
CA ILE A 131 -4.50 -14.03 -10.55
C ILE A 131 -3.08 -13.93 -11.09
N LEU A 132 -2.90 -14.00 -12.42
CA LEU A 132 -1.57 -13.92 -13.03
C LEU A 132 -0.86 -12.59 -12.72
N VAL A 133 -1.56 -11.47 -12.83
CA VAL A 133 -1.00 -10.14 -12.56
C VAL A 133 -0.63 -9.98 -11.08
N VAL A 134 -1.54 -10.36 -10.17
CA VAL A 134 -1.29 -10.27 -8.73
C VAL A 134 -0.15 -11.19 -8.31
N SER A 135 -0.10 -12.42 -8.83
CA SER A 135 1.01 -13.36 -8.56
C SER A 135 2.35 -12.86 -9.12
N MET A 136 2.38 -12.28 -10.32
CA MET A 136 3.61 -11.68 -10.86
C MET A 136 4.10 -10.52 -9.99
N LEU A 137 3.19 -9.64 -9.54
CA LEU A 137 3.55 -8.52 -8.68
C LEU A 137 4.06 -8.95 -7.31
N ASP A 138 3.45 -9.98 -6.71
CA ASP A 138 3.92 -10.57 -5.46
C ASP A 138 5.34 -11.13 -5.62
N LEU A 139 5.60 -11.90 -6.68
CA LEU A 139 6.94 -12.43 -6.98
C LEU A 139 7.99 -11.34 -7.20
N LEU A 140 7.64 -10.26 -7.91
CA LEU A 140 8.53 -9.13 -8.14
C LEU A 140 8.83 -8.40 -6.84
N SER A 141 7.81 -8.17 -6.02
CA SER A 141 7.94 -7.43 -4.77
C SER A 141 8.72 -8.24 -3.72
N GLN A 142 8.55 -9.56 -3.68
CA GLN A 142 9.40 -10.46 -2.89
C GLN A 142 10.87 -10.43 -3.33
N ARG A 143 11.15 -10.39 -4.64
CA ARG A 143 12.53 -10.27 -5.15
C ARG A 143 13.16 -8.93 -4.76
N LEU A 144 12.43 -7.84 -4.88
CA LEU A 144 12.88 -6.52 -4.46
C LEU A 144 13.17 -6.52 -2.95
N ARG A 145 12.26 -7.07 -2.14
CA ARG A 145 12.43 -7.15 -0.69
C ARG A 145 13.70 -7.92 -0.28
N LYS A 146 14.04 -9.01 -0.97
CA LYS A 146 15.28 -9.78 -0.76
C LYS A 146 16.57 -9.07 -1.21
N GLN A 147 16.47 -8.00 -2.01
CA GLN A 147 17.64 -7.21 -2.40
C GLN A 147 17.90 -6.05 -1.44
N PHE A 148 16.85 -5.51 -0.82
CA PHE A 148 16.94 -4.39 0.13
C PHE A 148 17.02 -4.82 1.60
N ILE A 149 16.69 -6.07 1.92
CA ILE A 149 16.75 -6.71 3.24
C ILE A 149 17.62 -7.96 3.12
#